data_AF-A0A2S9FF34-F1
#
_entry.id   AF-A0A2S9FF34-F1
#
_cell.length_a   1.000
_cell.length_b   1.000
_cell.length_c   1.000
_cell.angle_alpha   90.00
_cell.angle_beta   90.00
_cell.angle_gamma   90.00
#
_symmetry.space_group_name_H-M   'P 1'
#
loop_
_entity.id
_entity.type
_entity.pdbx_description
1 polymer ?
#
loop_
_entity_poly.entity_id
_entity_poly.type
_entity_poly.pdbx_seq_one_letter_code
_entity_poly.pdbx_strand_id
1 'polypeptide(L)'
;ARGITVDFAPVVDVTDAADDTVIGDRSFGADPATVTDYAGAYARGLRDAGLLPVLKHFPGHGNASGDSHAGAVTTPPIDALQANDLIPYQTLTTQGPVGVMVGHMQVPGLTGNEPASLSPAAYALLRSGGYGGPPFGGLVFTDDLSGMQAISDRFGPADAVLRSLQAGADVALWLTTSEVPAVLDGLERAVGAGELTMSSVDASVMRVVSSKPPSPRCGG
;
A
#
# COMPACT_ATOMS: atom_id res chain seq x y z
N ALA A 1 -16.06 19.87 -7.22
CA ALA A 1 -15.36 18.77 -6.51
C ALA A 1 -16.31 18.14 -5.50
N ARG A 2 -16.39 16.80 -5.41
CA ARG A 2 -17.34 16.06 -4.54
C ARG A 2 -16.82 15.80 -3.12
N GLY A 3 -15.73 16.45 -2.70
CA GLY A 3 -15.09 16.26 -1.40
C GLY A 3 -14.08 15.11 -1.33
N ILE A 4 -13.74 14.49 -2.47
CA ILE A 4 -12.66 13.48 -2.56
C ILE A 4 -11.31 14.15 -2.34
N THR A 5 -10.44 13.51 -1.56
CA THR A 5 -9.10 14.00 -1.20
C THR A 5 -7.98 13.01 -1.52
N VAL A 6 -8.30 11.73 -1.63
CA VAL A 6 -7.39 10.64 -1.98
C VAL A 6 -8.04 9.85 -3.11
N ASP A 7 -7.26 9.50 -4.11
CA ASP A 7 -7.66 8.53 -5.13
C ASP A 7 -6.68 7.35 -5.08
N PHE A 8 -7.20 6.12 -4.97
CA PHE A 8 -6.38 4.91 -4.94
C PHE A 8 -5.97 4.50 -6.35
N ALA A 9 -5.27 5.40 -7.02
CA ALA A 9 -4.73 5.32 -8.37
C ALA A 9 -3.46 6.20 -8.46
N PRO A 10 -2.53 5.91 -9.37
CA PRO A 10 -2.58 4.89 -10.42
C PRO A 10 -2.16 3.48 -9.97
N VAL A 11 -2.64 2.47 -10.71
CA VAL A 11 -2.02 1.13 -10.73
C VAL A 11 -0.65 1.26 -11.42
N VAL A 12 0.38 0.65 -10.82
CA VAL A 12 1.75 0.60 -11.36
C VAL A 12 2.25 -0.84 -11.51
N ASP A 13 1.35 -1.81 -11.40
CA ASP A 13 1.63 -3.22 -11.64
C ASP A 13 1.98 -3.43 -13.13
N VAL A 14 3.03 -4.20 -13.42
CA VAL A 14 3.52 -4.48 -14.77
C VAL A 14 3.03 -5.86 -15.21
N THR A 15 2.24 -5.95 -16.28
CA THR A 15 1.69 -7.24 -16.76
C THR A 15 1.31 -7.22 -18.23
N ASP A 16 1.37 -8.39 -18.87
CA ASP A 16 0.80 -8.69 -20.19
C ASP A 16 -0.41 -9.65 -20.11
N ALA A 17 -0.96 -9.86 -18.91
CA ALA A 17 -2.13 -10.70 -18.69
C ALA A 17 -3.36 -10.20 -19.49
N ALA A 18 -4.26 -11.12 -19.81
CA ALA A 18 -5.48 -10.79 -20.55
C ALA A 18 -6.34 -9.74 -19.80
N ASP A 19 -7.06 -8.92 -20.57
CA ASP A 19 -7.81 -7.77 -20.07
C ASP A 19 -8.71 -8.09 -18.87
N ASP A 20 -9.48 -9.18 -18.94
CA ASP A 20 -10.46 -9.59 -17.92
C ASP A 20 -9.85 -10.43 -16.77
N THR A 21 -8.63 -10.07 -16.35
CA THR A 21 -7.93 -10.68 -15.20
C THR A 21 -7.80 -9.69 -14.04
N VAL A 22 -7.38 -10.16 -12.86
CA VAL A 22 -7.33 -9.34 -11.63
C VAL A 22 -6.59 -8.01 -11.82
N ILE A 23 -5.47 -8.00 -12.54
CA ILE A 23 -4.77 -6.77 -12.95
C ILE A 23 -5.13 -6.42 -14.40
N GLY A 24 -4.84 -7.29 -15.37
CA GLY A 24 -5.28 -7.16 -16.76
C GLY A 24 -5.19 -5.73 -17.32
N ASP A 25 -6.32 -5.24 -17.83
CA ASP A 25 -6.45 -3.92 -18.47
C ASP A 25 -6.32 -2.72 -17.51
N ARG A 26 -6.19 -2.98 -16.19
CA ARG A 26 -5.92 -1.95 -15.18
C ARG A 26 -4.46 -1.51 -15.19
N SER A 27 -3.55 -2.33 -15.73
CA SER A 27 -2.15 -1.98 -15.91
C SER A 27 -1.97 -1.06 -17.11
N PHE A 28 -0.98 -0.15 -17.02
CA PHE A 28 -0.59 0.69 -18.15
C PHE A 28 0.26 -0.05 -19.19
N GLY A 29 0.71 -1.28 -18.90
CA GLY A 29 1.42 -2.12 -19.85
C GLY A 29 2.38 -3.14 -19.22
N ALA A 30 2.97 -3.95 -20.09
CA ALA A 30 3.92 -5.00 -19.73
C ALA A 30 5.39 -4.54 -19.67
N ASP A 31 5.66 -3.30 -20.07
CA ASP A 31 7.00 -2.69 -20.01
C ASP A 31 7.07 -1.69 -18.84
N PRO A 32 8.01 -1.85 -17.89
CA PRO A 32 8.14 -0.94 -16.76
C PRO A 32 8.37 0.53 -17.14
N ALA A 33 9.06 0.80 -18.26
CA ALA A 33 9.26 2.17 -18.72
C ALA A 33 7.93 2.80 -19.16
N THR A 34 7.14 2.07 -19.94
CA THR A 34 5.77 2.46 -20.32
C THR A 34 4.89 2.71 -19.10
N VAL A 35 4.90 1.80 -18.12
CA VAL A 35 4.12 1.99 -16.87
C VAL A 35 4.59 3.23 -16.11
N THR A 36 5.89 3.46 -16.00
CA THR A 36 6.47 4.64 -15.34
C THR A 36 5.96 5.94 -15.97
N ASP A 37 5.99 6.03 -17.29
CA ASP A 37 5.60 7.24 -18.02
C ASP A 37 4.10 7.54 -17.87
N TYR A 38 3.25 6.55 -18.12
CA TYR A 38 1.80 6.74 -18.13
C TYR A 38 1.22 6.87 -16.72
N ALA A 39 1.63 6.00 -15.78
CA ALA A 39 1.18 6.12 -14.39
C ALA A 39 1.72 7.41 -13.77
N GLY A 40 2.96 7.82 -14.08
CA GLY A 40 3.51 9.10 -13.65
C GLY A 40 2.70 10.29 -14.16
N ALA A 41 2.25 10.25 -15.42
CA ALA A 41 1.35 11.26 -15.95
C ALA A 41 -0.02 11.28 -15.26
N TYR A 42 -0.59 10.12 -14.96
CA TYR A 42 -1.85 9.98 -14.22
C TYR A 42 -1.75 10.56 -12.81
N ALA A 43 -0.71 10.15 -12.06
CA ALA A 43 -0.44 10.65 -10.72
C ALA A 43 -0.19 12.16 -10.68
N ARG A 44 0.48 12.72 -11.70
CA ARG A 44 0.62 14.17 -11.86
C ARG A 44 -0.73 14.85 -12.05
N GLY A 45 -1.60 14.34 -12.92
CA GLY A 45 -2.95 14.91 -13.11
C GLY A 45 -3.78 14.92 -11.82
N LEU A 46 -3.71 13.85 -11.02
CA LEU A 46 -4.36 13.80 -9.70
C LEU A 46 -3.79 14.86 -8.75
N ARG A 47 -2.46 15.00 -8.68
CA ARG A 47 -1.81 16.04 -7.85
C ARG A 47 -2.19 17.44 -8.28
N ASP A 48 -2.21 17.71 -9.59
CA ASP A 48 -2.58 19.03 -10.13
C ASP A 48 -4.03 19.39 -9.78
N ALA A 49 -4.89 18.38 -9.62
CA ALA A 49 -6.27 18.53 -9.13
C ALA A 49 -6.39 18.63 -7.59
N GLY A 50 -5.27 18.58 -6.86
CA GLY A 50 -5.23 18.62 -5.40
C GLY A 50 -5.60 17.31 -4.70
N LEU A 51 -5.56 16.18 -5.42
CA LEU A 51 -5.79 14.84 -4.86
C LEU A 51 -4.45 14.18 -4.50
N LEU A 52 -4.46 13.34 -3.47
CA LEU A 52 -3.35 12.44 -3.17
C LEU A 52 -3.44 11.20 -4.06
N PRO A 53 -2.55 11.00 -5.06
CA PRO A 53 -2.44 9.73 -5.76
C PRO A 53 -1.81 8.66 -4.87
N VAL A 54 -2.18 7.40 -5.08
CA VAL A 54 -1.63 6.25 -4.37
C VAL A 54 -1.19 5.18 -5.36
N LEU A 55 0.12 4.94 -5.43
CA LEU A 55 0.71 3.91 -6.29
C LEU A 55 0.40 2.52 -5.72
N LYS A 56 -0.07 1.58 -6.55
CA LYS A 56 -0.46 0.24 -6.10
C LYS A 56 -0.19 -0.88 -7.13
N HIS A 57 0.05 -2.13 -6.72
CA HIS A 57 0.06 -2.65 -5.33
C HIS A 57 1.47 -3.13 -4.97
N PHE A 58 2.18 -2.39 -4.11
CA PHE A 58 3.57 -2.67 -3.80
C PHE A 58 3.73 -4.06 -3.13
N PRO A 59 4.73 -4.88 -3.49
CA PRO A 59 5.84 -4.61 -4.43
C PRO A 59 5.61 -5.02 -5.89
N GLY A 60 4.36 -5.28 -6.30
CA GLY A 60 4.00 -5.66 -7.67
C GLY A 60 3.04 -6.85 -7.70
N HIS A 61 1.82 -6.63 -8.19
CA HIS A 61 0.78 -7.68 -8.32
C HIS A 61 0.69 -8.24 -9.74
N GLY A 62 1.23 -7.54 -10.73
CA GLY A 62 1.04 -7.84 -12.16
C GLY A 62 1.44 -9.26 -12.58
N ASN A 63 2.41 -9.86 -11.89
CA ASN A 63 2.90 -11.21 -12.15
C ASN A 63 2.60 -12.20 -11.00
N ALA A 64 1.68 -11.87 -10.09
CA ALA A 64 1.30 -12.76 -9.01
C ALA A 64 0.55 -14.00 -9.52
N SER A 65 0.58 -15.08 -8.72
CA SER A 65 0.03 -16.39 -9.10
C SER A 65 -1.50 -16.45 -9.25
N GLY A 66 -2.24 -15.37 -8.97
CA GLY A 66 -3.69 -15.35 -9.00
C GLY A 66 -4.30 -14.07 -8.44
N ASP A 67 -5.57 -14.15 -8.02
CA ASP A 67 -6.33 -13.03 -7.45
C ASP A 67 -6.32 -13.05 -5.91
N SER A 68 -5.80 -11.99 -5.30
CA SER A 68 -5.75 -11.82 -3.84
C SER A 68 -7.12 -11.64 -3.19
N HIS A 69 -8.16 -11.27 -3.95
CA HIS A 69 -9.53 -11.25 -3.44
C HIS A 69 -10.04 -12.67 -3.17
N ALA A 70 -9.56 -13.65 -3.94
CA ALA A 70 -10.03 -15.04 -3.92
C ALA A 70 -9.11 -16.00 -3.14
N GLY A 71 -7.99 -15.53 -2.60
CA GLY A 71 -7.12 -16.32 -1.74
C GLY A 71 -5.68 -15.84 -1.73
N ALA A 72 -4.80 -16.61 -1.10
CA ALA A 72 -3.37 -16.31 -1.05
C ALA A 72 -2.73 -16.38 -2.44
N VAL A 73 -1.89 -15.40 -2.75
CA VAL A 73 -1.17 -15.30 -4.02
C VAL A 73 0.32 -15.07 -3.76
N THR A 74 1.17 -15.57 -4.66
CA THR A 74 2.62 -15.44 -4.54
C THR A 74 3.18 -14.75 -5.78
N THR A 75 4.09 -13.79 -5.58
CA THR A 75 4.80 -13.10 -6.68
C THR A 75 5.98 -13.93 -7.19
N PRO A 76 6.64 -13.50 -8.28
CA PRO A 76 8.03 -13.87 -8.53
C PRO A 76 8.92 -13.50 -7.34
N PRO A 77 10.12 -14.10 -7.20
CA PRO A 77 11.04 -13.75 -6.13
C PRO A 77 11.51 -12.29 -6.20
N ILE A 78 11.96 -11.76 -5.07
CA ILE A 78 12.27 -10.32 -4.91
C ILE A 78 13.31 -9.78 -5.91
N ASP A 79 14.28 -10.59 -6.34
CA ASP A 79 15.28 -10.21 -7.35
C ASP A 79 14.66 -10.00 -8.74
N ALA A 80 13.69 -10.84 -9.12
CA ALA A 80 12.91 -10.66 -10.33
C ALA A 80 12.03 -9.40 -10.26
N LEU A 81 11.39 -9.13 -9.12
CA LEU A 81 10.62 -7.91 -8.91
C LEU A 81 11.51 -6.65 -9.02
N GLN A 82 12.72 -6.68 -8.45
CA GLN A 82 13.67 -5.57 -8.53
C GLN A 82 14.09 -5.25 -9.97
N ALA A 83 14.11 -6.26 -10.85
CA ALA A 83 14.45 -6.12 -12.26
C ALA A 83 13.26 -5.71 -13.16
N ASN A 84 12.04 -5.64 -12.62
CA ASN A 84 10.83 -5.40 -13.40
C ASN A 84 9.78 -4.57 -12.63
N ASP A 85 8.98 -5.21 -11.78
CA ASP A 85 7.79 -4.65 -11.13
C ASP A 85 8.11 -3.48 -10.16
N LEU A 86 9.32 -3.42 -9.61
CA LEU A 86 9.76 -2.36 -8.71
C LEU A 86 10.31 -1.13 -9.44
N ILE A 87 10.59 -1.21 -10.74
CA ILE A 87 11.16 -0.10 -11.52
C ILE A 87 10.28 1.16 -11.48
N PRO A 88 8.94 1.11 -11.66
CA PRO A 88 8.10 2.30 -11.59
C PRO A 88 8.22 3.03 -10.24
N TYR A 89 8.36 2.30 -9.14
CA TYR A 89 8.48 2.89 -7.81
C TYR A 89 9.78 3.68 -7.62
N GLN A 90 10.86 3.35 -8.34
CA GLN A 90 12.18 4.00 -8.18
C GLN A 90 12.14 5.49 -8.48
N THR A 91 11.24 5.92 -9.37
CA THR A 91 11.07 7.33 -9.73
C THR A 91 9.77 7.92 -9.20
N LEU A 92 8.66 7.18 -9.27
CA LEU A 92 7.33 7.74 -8.96
C LEU A 92 7.16 8.09 -7.47
N THR A 93 7.82 7.37 -6.57
CA THR A 93 7.78 7.66 -5.12
C THR A 93 8.44 8.98 -4.75
N THR A 94 9.30 9.52 -5.62
CA THR A 94 9.97 10.82 -5.42
C THR A 94 9.12 12.02 -5.79
N GLN A 95 7.99 11.77 -6.46
CA GLN A 95 7.13 12.81 -7.02
C GLN A 95 5.98 13.13 -6.06
N GLY A 96 6.32 13.76 -4.93
CA GLY A 96 5.35 14.14 -3.90
C GLY A 96 4.32 15.21 -4.33
N PRO A 97 3.19 15.32 -3.62
CA PRO A 97 2.68 14.36 -2.62
C PRO A 97 2.21 13.05 -3.29
N VAL A 98 2.59 11.90 -2.71
CA VAL A 98 2.21 10.57 -3.22
C VAL A 98 2.14 9.57 -2.06
N GLY A 99 1.15 8.69 -2.10
CA GLY A 99 1.04 7.53 -1.22
C GLY A 99 1.42 6.23 -1.91
N VAL A 100 1.65 5.17 -1.14
CA VAL A 100 1.85 3.81 -1.65
C VAL A 100 0.88 2.87 -0.95
N MET A 101 0.23 1.99 -1.70
CA MET A 101 -0.57 0.90 -1.15
C MET A 101 0.21 -0.41 -1.27
N VAL A 102 0.33 -1.15 -0.17
CA VAL A 102 0.98 -2.46 -0.12
C VAL A 102 -0.08 -3.55 -0.24
N GLY A 103 0.11 -4.45 -1.21
CA GLY A 103 -0.82 -5.54 -1.50
C GLY A 103 -0.64 -6.77 -0.60
N HIS A 104 -1.47 -7.79 -0.82
CA HIS A 104 -1.53 -9.00 0.01
C HIS A 104 -0.76 -10.20 -0.57
N MET A 105 0.18 -9.95 -1.47
CA MET A 105 0.98 -11.00 -2.10
C MET A 105 2.09 -11.49 -1.15
N GLN A 106 2.38 -12.79 -1.19
CA GLN A 106 3.57 -13.39 -0.60
C GLN A 106 4.75 -13.24 -1.55
N VAL A 107 5.90 -12.82 -1.04
CA VAL A 107 7.07 -12.46 -1.87
C VAL A 107 8.26 -13.34 -1.49
N PRO A 108 8.60 -14.35 -2.32
CA PRO A 108 9.76 -15.20 -2.06
C PRO A 108 11.05 -14.37 -1.94
N GLY A 109 11.82 -14.65 -0.88
CA GLY A 109 13.05 -13.90 -0.57
C GLY A 109 12.84 -12.58 0.17
N LEU A 110 11.59 -12.17 0.44
CA LEU A 110 11.28 -10.96 1.22
C LEU A 110 10.34 -11.25 2.40
N THR A 111 9.14 -11.79 2.15
CA THR A 111 8.08 -11.92 3.18
C THR A 111 7.82 -13.37 3.60
N GLY A 112 8.36 -14.34 2.86
CA GLY A 112 8.04 -15.76 3.08
C GLY A 112 6.56 -16.02 2.82
N ASN A 113 5.87 -16.65 3.78
CA ASN A 113 4.44 -16.97 3.68
C ASN A 113 3.52 -15.86 4.24
N GLU A 114 4.09 -14.73 4.68
CA GLU A 114 3.30 -13.58 5.14
C GLU A 114 2.93 -12.67 3.95
N PRO A 115 1.67 -12.19 3.89
CA PRO A 115 1.28 -11.14 2.93
C PRO A 115 2.14 -9.89 3.12
N ALA A 116 2.53 -9.23 2.04
CA ALA A 116 3.40 -8.04 2.10
C ALA A 116 2.83 -6.93 3.00
N SER A 117 1.51 -6.70 2.98
CA SER A 117 0.82 -5.73 3.84
C SER A 117 0.89 -6.03 5.34
N LEU A 118 1.29 -7.24 5.74
CA LEU A 118 1.45 -7.65 7.14
C LEU A 118 2.92 -7.94 7.48
N SER A 119 3.84 -7.71 6.53
CA SER A 119 5.26 -8.10 6.67
C SER A 119 6.16 -6.88 6.92
N PRO A 120 6.83 -6.78 8.08
CA PRO A 120 7.77 -5.69 8.35
C PRO A 120 8.88 -5.56 7.29
N ALA A 121 9.27 -6.67 6.65
CA ALA A 121 10.29 -6.68 5.60
C ALA A 121 9.86 -5.87 4.36
N ALA A 122 8.59 -5.93 3.97
CA ALA A 122 8.07 -5.16 2.83
C ALA A 122 8.07 -3.65 3.12
N TYR A 123 7.67 -3.24 4.32
CA TYR A 123 7.75 -1.83 4.73
C TYR A 123 9.21 -1.38 4.87
N ALA A 124 10.08 -2.19 5.45
CA ALA A 124 11.50 -1.87 5.57
C ALA A 124 12.15 -1.67 4.19
N LEU A 125 11.81 -2.51 3.20
CA LEU A 125 12.26 -2.36 1.82
C LEU A 125 11.87 -0.99 1.25
N LEU A 126 10.58 -0.62 1.38
CA LEU A 126 10.05 0.65 0.89
C LEU A 126 10.66 1.87 1.62
N ARG A 127 10.70 1.81 2.97
CA ARG A 127 11.23 2.90 3.80
C ARG A 127 12.73 3.12 3.62
N SER A 128 13.50 2.06 3.38
CA SER A 128 14.96 2.15 3.23
C SER A 128 15.41 2.52 1.81
N GLY A 129 14.57 2.33 0.79
CA GLY A 129 15.01 2.42 -0.61
C GLY A 129 15.62 1.13 -1.16
N GLY A 130 15.59 0.01 -0.41
CA GLY A 130 16.17 -1.27 -0.84
C GLY A 130 15.55 -1.87 -2.12
N TYR A 131 14.47 -1.29 -2.63
CA TYR A 131 13.86 -1.62 -3.92
C TYR A 131 14.56 -0.96 -5.13
N GLY A 132 15.66 -0.22 -4.90
CA GLY A 132 16.45 0.46 -5.92
C GLY A 132 16.13 1.95 -6.10
N GLY A 133 15.10 2.45 -5.42
CA GLY A 133 14.77 3.88 -5.33
C GLY A 133 15.27 4.53 -4.04
N PRO A 134 14.99 5.82 -3.83
CA PRO A 134 15.31 6.47 -2.56
C PRO A 134 14.36 6.04 -1.43
N PRO A 135 14.75 6.26 -0.16
CA PRO A 135 13.90 6.06 1.01
C PRO A 135 12.52 6.72 0.87
N PHE A 136 11.44 5.98 1.07
CA PHE A 136 10.08 6.54 1.00
C PHE A 136 9.55 6.98 2.37
N GLY A 137 9.38 8.30 2.54
CA GLY A 137 8.87 8.91 3.77
C GLY A 137 7.35 9.22 3.77
N GLY A 138 6.64 8.98 2.66
CA GLY A 138 5.23 9.33 2.50
C GLY A 138 4.26 8.36 3.18
N LEU A 139 2.96 8.52 2.92
CA LEU A 139 1.92 7.65 3.48
C LEU A 139 1.93 6.26 2.85
N VAL A 140 1.80 5.24 3.69
CA VAL A 140 1.65 3.85 3.28
C VAL A 140 0.30 3.29 3.76
N PHE A 141 -0.50 2.83 2.80
CA PHE A 141 -1.78 2.19 3.02
C PHE A 141 -1.63 0.67 2.90
N THR A 142 -2.46 -0.08 3.61
CA THR A 142 -2.75 -1.47 3.22
C THR A 142 -3.77 -1.49 2.08
N ASP A 143 -3.82 -2.59 1.34
CA ASP A 143 -5.03 -2.99 0.62
C ASP A 143 -6.14 -3.43 1.61
N ASP A 144 -7.32 -3.83 1.14
CA ASP A 144 -8.48 -4.15 1.99
C ASP A 144 -8.28 -5.38 2.89
N LEU A 145 -8.16 -5.12 4.20
CA LEU A 145 -7.95 -6.14 5.24
C LEU A 145 -9.20 -6.97 5.58
N SER A 146 -10.37 -6.65 5.05
CA SER A 146 -11.65 -7.31 5.42
C SER A 146 -12.27 -8.14 4.30
N GLY A 147 -12.33 -7.60 3.08
CA GLY A 147 -13.03 -8.21 1.95
C GLY A 147 -12.15 -9.13 1.10
N MET A 148 -10.84 -9.21 1.36
CA MET A 148 -9.90 -9.99 0.55
C MET A 148 -9.48 -11.29 1.26
N GLN A 149 -9.73 -12.43 0.61
CA GLN A 149 -9.46 -13.76 1.18
C GLN A 149 -7.96 -14.04 1.43
N ALA A 150 -7.05 -13.33 0.74
CA ALA A 150 -5.63 -13.36 1.07
C ALA A 150 -5.32 -12.99 2.54
N ILE A 151 -6.20 -12.21 3.18
CA ILE A 151 -6.14 -11.83 4.59
C ILE A 151 -7.21 -12.57 5.41
N SER A 152 -8.48 -12.47 5.01
CA SER A 152 -9.62 -12.86 5.85
C SER A 152 -9.74 -14.37 6.09
N ASP A 153 -9.12 -15.20 5.25
CA ASP A 153 -9.02 -16.65 5.50
C ASP A 153 -8.14 -16.98 6.71
N ARG A 154 -7.24 -16.06 7.11
CA ARG A 154 -6.23 -16.26 8.16
C ARG A 154 -6.44 -15.36 9.37
N PHE A 155 -6.90 -14.13 9.16
CA PHE A 155 -6.93 -13.09 10.18
C PHE A 155 -8.25 -12.35 10.19
N GLY A 156 -8.85 -12.20 11.37
CA GLY A 156 -9.99 -11.29 11.54
C GLY A 156 -9.55 -9.82 11.47
N PRO A 157 -10.47 -8.87 11.24
CA PRO A 157 -10.14 -7.46 11.00
C PRO A 157 -9.28 -6.81 12.09
N ALA A 158 -9.57 -7.05 13.37
CA ALA A 158 -8.78 -6.48 14.47
C ALA A 158 -7.32 -6.99 14.49
N ASP A 159 -7.10 -8.28 14.22
CA ASP A 159 -5.76 -8.86 14.16
C ASP A 159 -5.00 -8.39 12.91
N ALA A 160 -5.68 -8.36 11.75
CA ALA A 160 -5.11 -7.85 10.51
C ALA A 160 -4.68 -6.37 10.63
N VAL A 161 -5.52 -5.53 11.24
CA VAL A 161 -5.18 -4.12 11.50
C VAL A 161 -3.95 -4.01 12.41
N LEU A 162 -3.93 -4.70 13.56
CA LEU A 162 -2.79 -4.67 14.47
C LEU A 162 -1.49 -5.09 13.76
N ARG A 163 -1.51 -6.22 13.05
CA ARG A 163 -0.35 -6.73 12.30
C ARG A 163 0.14 -5.74 11.25
N SER A 164 -0.76 -5.10 10.51
CA SER A 164 -0.37 -4.12 9.49
C SER A 164 0.32 -2.88 10.09
N LEU A 165 -0.17 -2.40 11.24
CA LEU A 165 0.43 -1.26 11.94
C LEU A 165 1.79 -1.65 12.57
N GLN A 166 1.90 -2.86 13.11
CA GLN A 166 3.18 -3.42 13.57
C GLN A 166 4.18 -3.57 12.43
N ALA A 167 3.71 -3.94 11.23
CA ALA A 167 4.54 -4.07 10.05
C ALA A 167 5.06 -2.72 9.53
N GLY A 168 4.30 -1.64 9.71
CA GLY A 168 4.71 -0.28 9.37
C GLY A 168 3.76 0.48 8.45
N ALA A 169 2.52 0.01 8.28
CA ALA A 169 1.46 0.77 7.63
C ALA A 169 1.13 2.04 8.42
N ASP A 170 0.80 3.12 7.71
CA ASP A 170 0.29 4.35 8.32
C ASP A 170 -1.24 4.33 8.39
N VAL A 171 -1.89 3.71 7.41
CA VAL A 171 -3.34 3.60 7.30
C VAL A 171 -3.72 2.16 7.00
N ALA A 172 -4.35 1.50 7.98
CA ALA A 172 -4.99 0.21 7.80
C ALA A 172 -6.38 0.41 7.17
N LEU A 173 -6.59 -0.12 5.96
CA LEU A 173 -7.79 0.06 5.16
C LEU A 173 -8.67 -1.19 5.19
N TRP A 174 -9.98 -0.98 5.36
CA TRP A 174 -11.00 -2.01 5.16
C TRP A 174 -12.37 -1.37 4.83
N LEU A 175 -13.38 -2.17 4.47
CA LEU A 175 -14.58 -1.67 3.76
C LEU A 175 -15.86 -1.52 4.61
N THR A 176 -15.82 -1.83 5.90
CA THR A 176 -17.00 -1.84 6.80
C THR A 176 -16.76 -1.00 8.06
N THR A 177 -17.82 -0.62 8.77
CA THR A 177 -17.67 0.22 9.99
C THR A 177 -18.00 -0.51 11.29
N SER A 178 -18.58 -1.70 11.22
CA SER A 178 -19.03 -2.48 12.38
C SER A 178 -17.87 -2.89 13.30
N GLU A 179 -16.68 -3.05 12.74
CA GLU A 179 -15.50 -3.56 13.43
C GLU A 179 -14.71 -2.47 14.14
N VAL A 180 -14.98 -1.19 13.86
CA VAL A 180 -14.22 -0.05 14.40
C VAL A 180 -14.08 -0.10 15.92
N PRO A 181 -15.15 -0.32 16.73
CA PRO A 181 -15.00 -0.37 18.19
C PRO A 181 -14.07 -1.50 18.64
N ALA A 182 -14.24 -2.70 18.08
CA ALA A 182 -13.43 -3.87 18.44
C ALA A 182 -11.96 -3.72 18.03
N VAL A 183 -11.71 -3.06 16.89
CA VAL A 183 -10.36 -2.74 16.42
C VAL A 183 -9.68 -1.75 17.37
N LEU A 184 -10.36 -0.65 17.74
CA LEU A 184 -9.82 0.34 18.68
C LEU A 184 -9.52 -0.27 20.04
N ASP A 185 -10.45 -1.05 20.62
CA ASP A 185 -10.25 -1.78 21.88
C ASP A 185 -9.06 -2.77 21.78
N GLY A 186 -8.84 -3.37 20.61
CA GLY A 186 -7.69 -4.23 20.34
C GLY A 186 -6.37 -3.45 20.33
N LEU A 187 -6.34 -2.31 19.64
CA LEU A 187 -5.14 -1.48 19.53
C LEU A 187 -4.75 -0.82 20.85
N GLU A 188 -5.72 -0.34 21.63
CA GLU A 188 -5.44 0.20 22.97
C GLU A 188 -4.83 -0.85 23.90
N ARG A 189 -5.34 -2.09 23.87
CA ARG A 189 -4.74 -3.21 24.59
C ARG A 189 -3.33 -3.54 24.09
N ALA A 190 -3.12 -3.57 22.78
CA ALA A 190 -1.80 -3.83 22.21
C ALA A 190 -0.77 -2.77 22.60
N VAL A 191 -1.18 -1.49 22.68
CA VAL A 191 -0.33 -0.41 23.21
C VAL A 191 -0.05 -0.62 24.70
N GLY A 192 -1.07 -0.91 25.50
CA GLY A 192 -0.92 -1.19 26.93
C GLY A 192 -0.02 -2.41 27.23
N ALA A 193 0.00 -3.39 26.33
CA ALA A 193 0.84 -4.59 26.42
C ALA A 193 2.24 -4.41 25.79
N GLY A 194 2.50 -3.30 25.10
CA GLY A 194 3.76 -3.04 24.41
C GLY A 194 3.94 -3.79 23.08
N GLU A 195 2.88 -4.40 22.56
CA GLU A 195 2.85 -5.06 21.23
C GLU A 195 2.82 -4.03 20.09
N LEU A 196 2.32 -2.82 20.36
CA LEU A 196 2.38 -1.66 19.46
C LEU A 196 2.94 -0.48 20.23
N THR A 197 4.00 0.14 19.72
CA THR A 197 4.67 1.24 20.45
C THR A 197 3.99 2.58 20.18
N MET A 198 3.88 3.45 21.20
CA MET A 198 3.39 4.81 20.97
C MET A 198 4.27 5.60 19.99
N SER A 199 5.58 5.36 19.95
CA SER A 199 6.47 5.99 18.99
C SER A 199 6.16 5.61 17.54
N SER A 200 5.78 4.35 17.27
CA SER A 200 5.33 3.95 15.93
C SER A 200 3.98 4.56 15.57
N VAL A 201 3.05 4.63 16.54
CA VAL A 201 1.75 5.31 16.36
C VAL A 201 1.95 6.79 16.02
N ASP A 202 2.77 7.51 16.81
CA ASP A 202 3.05 8.92 16.61
C ASP A 202 3.70 9.19 15.25
N ALA A 203 4.62 8.33 14.81
CA ALA A 203 5.24 8.45 13.49
C ALA A 203 4.19 8.36 12.36
N SER A 204 3.26 7.42 12.44
CA SER A 204 2.16 7.28 11.47
C SER A 204 1.19 8.45 11.53
N VAL A 205 0.83 8.91 12.73
CA VAL A 205 -0.03 10.10 12.94
C VAL A 205 0.59 11.33 12.27
N MET A 206 1.90 11.55 12.43
CA MET A 206 2.58 12.69 11.81
C MET A 206 2.54 12.64 10.28
N ARG A 207 2.67 11.45 9.66
CA ARG A 207 2.52 11.30 8.20
C ARG A 207 1.08 11.58 7.74
N VAL A 208 0.09 11.08 8.47
CA VAL A 208 -1.34 11.31 8.17
C VAL A 208 -1.73 12.78 8.31
N VAL A 209 -1.23 13.47 9.33
CA VAL A 209 -1.49 14.90 9.50
C VAL A 209 -0.80 15.71 8.40
N SER A 210 0.43 15.35 8.05
CA SER A 210 1.20 16.04 6.98
C SER A 210 0.57 15.88 5.60
N SER A 211 -0.23 14.83 5.36
CA SER A 211 -0.94 14.62 4.11
C SER A 211 -2.29 15.35 4.03
N LYS A 212 -2.80 15.86 5.16
CA LYS A 212 -4.10 16.53 5.23
C LYS A 212 -3.91 18.04 5.12
N PRO A 213 -4.83 18.76 4.45
CA PRO A 213 -4.76 20.21 4.41
C PRO A 213 -4.90 20.78 5.84
N PRO A 214 -4.27 21.93 6.13
CA PRO A 214 -4.46 22.61 7.40
C PRO A 214 -5.94 22.94 7.61
N SER A 215 -6.36 22.99 8.87
CA SER A 215 -7.74 23.33 9.21
C SER A 215 -8.11 24.69 8.60
N PRO A 216 -9.28 24.83 7.96
CA PRO A 216 -9.75 26.11 7.43
C PRO A 216 -9.85 27.21 8.49
N ARG A 217 -9.90 26.83 9.78
CA ARG A 217 -9.96 27.74 10.92
C ARG A 217 -8.60 28.36 11.31
N CYS A 218 -7.50 27.88 10.72
CA CYS A 218 -6.15 28.37 11.00
C CYS A 218 -5.71 29.50 10.05
N GLY A 219 -6.52 29.86 9.05
CA GLY A 219 -6.31 31.02 8.18
C GLY A 219 -7.45 32.03 8.33
N GLY A 220 -7.14 33.20 8.89
CA GLY A 220 -8.00 34.40 8.84
C GLY A 220 -7.74 35.22 7.58
#